data_AF-A0A8H7LTM3-F1
#
_entry.id   AF-A0A8H7LTM3-F1
#
_cell.length_a   1.000
_cell.length_b   1.000
_cell.length_c   1.000
_cell.angle_alpha   90.00
_cell.angle_beta   90.00
_cell.angle_gamma   90.00
#
_symmetry.space_group_name_H-M   'P 1'
#
loop_
_entity.id
_entity.type
_entity.pdbx_description
1 polymer ?
#
loop_
_entity_poly.entity_id
_entity_poly.type
_entity_poly.pdbx_seq_one_letter_code
_entity_poly.pdbx_strand_id
1 'polypeptide(L)'
;MSLTSKFYATTLAVVPAILAIIPSTRGEHLTQADFTSSIGKGLWLVEFYSPYCPHCKRFAPAWDKVAKEKAPLEGISGFTMAQVNCIAQGGEHLTTALIITFKEGKKMEEYSGDRTPADLSSWIDKRVADYAQSSASESDSVSSTAHLNPSGEVVVLTPETFDKALSEGPIFIKFYAPWCGHCKKLAPVWTELATKTKGRVNIAEVNCEQYGSLCKSQSVDGYPMLFFYHSGQKVDFRGSRKIEPLEQFVLRAVAPGVQSITIEEVDSVLKKESVFFLVLYTYSTPQLYLDDIEEAAKPLLGTPVVYKSRNPDVFKKFDVDPADGPALIVVKDHETKPFSVLPLSAQTTVPILGAFFQHHRIPTLQQLTAENFPDVMKHPAKPLVVLAAIDMENMPKTQLGEEIEKLTSIAKRWQTSAVRLTDTRPTIFVWMDGDRWSKWLKSMYGIKREDMPTVVIVDHSRLLYYDADAGKARLKLERESIFAALESAYLGLLRPKHSENFVERTMRSMNDRMEYVGSSAWAHPFITAGIVVGFLSGSLWLIRRLVNDDLPTGSYQSTRHQQWKPSHRLD
;
A
#
# COMPACT_ATOMS: atom_id res chain seq x y z
N MET A 1 66.13 22.19 58.14
CA MET A 1 66.92 22.27 56.89
C MET A 1 66.50 21.07 56.04
N SER A 2 66.04 21.08 54.78
CA SER A 2 65.86 22.03 53.67
C SER A 2 64.80 21.37 52.73
N LEU A 3 63.66 21.99 52.42
CA LEU A 3 63.28 22.61 51.12
C LEU A 3 63.46 21.73 49.84
N THR A 4 62.37 21.29 49.18
CA THR A 4 61.80 21.92 47.95
C THR A 4 60.73 21.07 47.19
N SER A 5 59.62 21.75 46.84
CA SER A 5 58.89 21.74 45.54
C SER A 5 58.07 20.53 45.00
N LYS A 6 56.73 20.73 45.00
CA LYS A 6 55.67 20.48 43.96
C LYS A 6 55.48 19.03 43.43
N PHE A 7 54.31 18.51 43.04
CA PHE A 7 53.04 19.02 42.54
C PHE A 7 51.90 18.03 42.93
N TYR A 8 50.74 18.53 43.35
CA TYR A 8 49.48 17.77 43.37
C TYR A 8 48.79 17.98 42.02
N ALA A 9 48.49 16.88 41.31
CA ALA A 9 47.68 16.91 40.09
C ALA A 9 46.22 16.60 40.48
N THR A 10 45.40 17.63 40.52
CA THR A 10 43.94 17.55 40.58
C THR A 10 43.40 17.26 39.18
N THR A 11 42.80 16.08 39.00
CA THR A 11 42.00 15.76 37.80
C THR A 11 40.68 16.52 37.87
N LEU A 12 40.58 17.63 37.14
CA LEU A 12 39.32 18.31 36.84
C LEU A 12 38.54 17.46 35.82
N ALA A 13 37.34 17.02 36.19
CA ALA A 13 36.36 16.50 35.26
C ALA A 13 35.90 17.62 34.33
N VAL A 14 36.27 17.53 33.05
CA VAL A 14 35.72 18.39 32.00
C VAL A 14 34.35 17.81 31.63
N VAL A 15 33.29 18.38 32.21
CA VAL A 15 31.94 18.25 31.66
C VAL A 15 31.91 19.10 30.40
N PRO A 16 31.67 18.54 29.20
CA PRO A 16 31.39 19.38 28.05
C PRO A 16 30.04 20.02 28.34
N ALA A 17 30.04 21.32 28.65
CA ALA A 17 28.83 22.12 28.59
C ALA A 17 28.38 22.11 27.12
N ILE A 18 27.49 21.17 26.79
CA ILE A 18 26.65 21.27 25.60
C ILE A 18 25.88 22.56 25.80
N LEU A 19 26.30 23.63 25.13
CA LEU A 19 25.43 24.77 24.90
C LEU A 19 24.25 24.20 24.12
N ALA A 20 23.14 23.95 24.82
CA ALA A 20 21.86 23.97 24.18
C ALA A 20 21.78 25.34 23.49
N ILE A 21 21.70 25.33 22.16
CA ILE A 21 21.38 26.52 21.38
C ILE A 21 19.95 26.87 21.80
N ILE A 22 19.84 27.72 22.81
CA ILE A 22 18.59 28.39 23.14
C ILE A 22 18.31 29.26 21.91
N PRO A 23 17.21 29.05 21.17
CA PRO A 23 16.88 29.94 20.07
C PRO A 23 16.78 31.35 20.65
N SER A 24 17.63 32.24 20.17
CA SER A 24 17.63 33.65 20.58
C SER A 24 16.22 34.19 20.33
N THR A 25 15.55 34.65 21.38
CA THR A 25 14.18 35.18 21.31
C THR A 25 14.12 36.60 20.72
N ARG A 26 15.16 36.99 19.96
CA ARG A 26 15.27 38.20 19.14
C ARG A 26 15.67 37.72 17.75
N GLY A 27 14.98 38.24 16.72
CA GLY A 27 15.22 37.89 15.31
C GLY A 27 16.71 37.84 14.99
N GLU A 28 17.10 36.92 14.11
CA GLU A 28 18.50 36.64 13.82
C GLU A 28 19.21 37.90 13.31
N HIS A 29 20.28 38.32 13.99
CA HIS A 29 21.03 39.50 13.60
C HIS A 29 22.10 39.10 12.59
N LEU A 30 21.95 39.54 11.34
CA LEU A 30 22.90 39.25 10.27
C LEU A 30 23.96 40.35 10.17
N THR A 31 25.18 39.92 9.84
CA THR A 31 26.33 40.76 9.56
C THR A 31 26.73 40.66 8.10
N GLN A 32 27.60 41.55 7.61
CA GLN A 32 28.07 41.49 6.23
C GLN A 32 28.80 40.17 5.91
N ALA A 33 29.42 39.53 6.91
CA ALA A 33 30.20 38.31 6.74
C ALA A 33 29.33 37.05 6.57
N ASP A 34 28.16 37.00 7.22
CA ASP A 34 27.26 35.84 7.20
C ASP A 34 26.05 36.03 6.28
N PHE A 35 25.73 37.28 5.87
CA PHE A 35 24.51 37.60 5.13
C PHE A 35 24.27 36.68 3.93
N THR A 36 25.25 36.60 3.01
CA THR A 36 25.11 35.84 1.76
C THR A 36 24.98 34.34 2.01
N SER A 37 25.70 33.80 3.00
CA SER A 37 25.61 32.38 3.36
C SER A 37 24.28 32.04 4.04
N SER A 38 23.75 32.96 4.86
CA SER A 38 22.49 32.74 5.60
C SER A 38 21.29 32.79 4.66
N ILE A 39 21.17 33.83 3.83
CA ILE A 39 20.02 33.97 2.93
C ILE A 39 20.03 33.01 1.73
N GLY A 40 21.09 32.20 1.59
CA GLY A 40 21.36 31.37 0.41
C GLY A 40 20.35 30.25 0.19
N LYS A 41 19.58 29.86 1.21
CA LYS A 41 18.55 28.84 1.13
C LYS A 41 17.28 29.35 1.82
N GLY A 42 16.11 29.23 1.18
CA GLY A 42 14.82 29.49 1.82
C GLY A 42 14.24 30.88 1.53
N LEU A 43 13.22 31.26 2.30
CA LEU A 43 12.54 32.56 2.18
C LEU A 43 12.94 33.44 3.37
N TRP A 44 13.57 34.57 3.11
CA TRP A 44 14.07 35.46 4.17
C TRP A 44 13.37 36.80 4.11
N LEU A 45 12.87 37.29 5.24
CA LEU A 45 12.44 38.67 5.39
C LEU A 45 13.44 39.41 6.26
N VAL A 46 14.17 40.34 5.67
CA VAL A 46 15.24 41.06 6.35
C VAL A 46 14.86 42.52 6.57
N GLU A 47 14.88 42.96 7.83
CA GLU A 47 14.81 44.37 8.20
C GLU A 47 16.22 44.98 8.24
N PHE A 48 16.47 45.94 7.36
CA PHE A 48 17.61 46.83 7.40
C PHE A 48 17.25 48.07 8.20
N TYR A 49 17.87 48.25 9.36
CA TYR A 49 17.54 49.33 10.28
C TYR A 49 18.75 50.14 10.70
N SER A 50 18.49 51.35 11.22
CA SER A 50 19.48 52.22 11.85
C SER A 50 19.11 52.46 13.32
N PRO A 51 20.02 52.27 14.30
CA PRO A 51 19.70 52.35 15.72
C PRO A 51 19.29 53.76 16.18
N TYR A 52 19.66 54.79 15.43
CA TYR A 52 19.30 56.18 15.73
C TYR A 52 18.03 56.65 15.01
N CYS A 53 17.45 55.84 14.14
CA CYS A 53 16.25 56.20 13.38
C CYS A 53 15.00 56.17 14.26
N PRO A 54 14.24 57.28 14.38
CA PRO A 54 13.00 57.32 15.15
C PRO A 54 11.92 56.36 14.64
N HIS A 55 11.83 56.16 13.32
CA HIS A 55 10.85 55.25 12.72
C HIS A 55 11.21 53.78 12.97
N CYS A 56 12.49 53.41 12.92
CA CYS A 56 12.95 52.05 13.27
C CYS A 56 12.62 51.72 14.73
N LYS A 57 12.87 52.65 15.66
CA LYS A 57 12.57 52.46 17.09
C LYS A 57 11.08 52.23 17.37
N ARG A 58 10.19 52.91 16.64
CA ARG A 58 8.73 52.71 16.77
C ARG A 58 8.27 51.38 16.18
N PHE A 59 8.95 50.90 15.15
CA PHE A 59 8.60 49.66 14.47
C PHE A 59 9.16 48.41 15.16
N ALA A 60 10.32 48.52 15.84
CA ALA A 60 10.98 47.40 16.49
C ALA A 60 10.07 46.52 17.38
N PRO A 61 9.15 47.06 18.21
CA PRO A 61 8.24 46.22 18.98
C PRO A 61 7.27 45.38 18.12
N ALA A 62 6.84 45.91 16.98
CA ALA A 62 5.98 45.19 16.04
C ALA A 62 6.77 44.08 15.33
N TRP A 63 8.01 44.37 14.91
CA TRP A 63 8.93 43.39 14.35
C TRP A 63 9.21 42.24 15.33
N ASP A 64 9.62 42.56 16.57
CA ASP A 64 9.94 41.57 17.60
C ASP A 64 8.75 40.66 17.91
N LYS A 65 7.53 41.23 17.96
CA LYS A 65 6.31 40.46 18.17
C LYS A 65 6.07 39.47 17.03
N VAL A 66 6.12 39.94 15.78
CA VAL A 66 5.88 39.09 14.61
C VAL A 66 6.99 38.06 14.43
N ALA A 67 8.26 38.43 14.62
CA ALA A 67 9.39 37.50 14.56
C ALA A 67 9.22 36.37 15.59
N LYS A 68 8.75 36.67 16.80
CA LYS A 68 8.46 35.64 17.81
C LYS A 68 7.26 34.77 17.44
N GLU A 69 6.19 35.35 16.90
CA GLU A 69 5.00 34.61 16.45
C GLU A 69 5.30 33.71 15.23
N LYS A 70 6.22 34.14 14.35
CA LYS A 70 6.56 33.46 13.10
C LYS A 70 7.82 32.59 13.21
N ALA A 71 8.56 32.62 14.32
CA ALA A 71 9.74 31.77 14.54
C ALA A 71 9.53 30.28 14.21
N PRO A 72 8.37 29.64 14.48
CA PRO A 72 8.14 28.25 14.08
C PRO A 72 8.21 28.01 12.57
N LEU A 73 7.96 29.03 11.74
CA LEU A 73 7.96 28.91 10.28
C LEU A 73 9.35 28.65 9.69
N GLU A 74 10.42 28.94 10.43
CA GLU A 74 11.80 28.67 10.01
C GLU A 74 12.02 27.17 9.83
N GLY A 75 11.61 26.37 10.81
CA GLY A 75 11.65 24.92 10.72
C GLY A 75 10.70 24.40 9.64
N ILE A 76 9.46 24.89 9.62
CA ILE A 76 8.36 24.29 8.84
C ILE A 76 8.45 24.64 7.35
N SER A 77 8.59 25.92 7.04
CA SER A 77 8.51 26.46 5.68
C SER A 77 9.84 27.00 5.15
N GLY A 78 10.89 27.03 5.99
CA GLY A 78 12.16 27.66 5.62
C GLY A 78 12.06 29.18 5.54
N PHE A 79 11.12 29.76 6.29
CA PHE A 79 10.94 31.20 6.38
C PHE A 79 11.66 31.76 7.60
N THR A 80 12.59 32.68 7.37
CA THR A 80 13.37 33.30 8.46
C THR A 80 13.22 34.81 8.46
N MET A 81 13.02 35.38 9.65
CA MET A 81 13.06 36.83 9.87
C MET A 81 14.40 37.23 10.48
N ALA A 82 15.07 38.20 9.86
CA ALA A 82 16.38 38.66 10.29
C ALA A 82 16.49 40.19 10.30
N GLN A 83 17.42 40.72 11.10
CA GLN A 83 17.69 42.15 11.16
C GLN A 83 19.16 42.45 10.84
N VAL A 84 19.40 43.49 10.04
CA VAL A 84 20.72 44.02 9.72
C VAL A 84 20.83 45.45 10.24
N ASN A 85 21.78 45.68 11.14
CA ASN A 85 22.11 47.02 11.62
C ASN A 85 23.05 47.71 10.62
N CYS A 86 22.54 48.63 9.81
CA CYS A 86 23.29 49.26 8.72
C CYS A 86 24.49 50.07 9.21
N ILE A 87 24.35 50.77 10.35
CA ILE A 87 25.43 51.58 10.93
C ILE A 87 26.56 50.69 11.46
N ALA A 88 26.22 49.58 12.12
CA ALA A 88 27.22 48.65 12.65
C ALA A 88 28.01 47.93 11.55
N GLN A 89 27.46 47.84 10.34
CA GLN A 89 28.12 47.24 9.17
C GLN A 89 28.81 48.28 8.26
N GLY A 90 28.99 49.53 8.72
CA GLY A 90 29.66 50.58 7.95
C GLY A 90 28.84 51.18 6.81
N GLY A 91 27.52 50.96 6.79
CA GLY A 91 26.58 51.51 5.81
C GLY A 91 25.99 52.86 6.19
N GLU A 92 25.13 53.39 5.31
CA GLU A 92 24.51 54.71 5.46
C GLU A 92 23.43 54.76 6.57
N HIS A 93 23.19 55.97 7.08
CA HIS A 93 22.11 56.22 8.03
C HIS A 93 20.75 56.22 7.32
N LEU A 94 19.88 55.31 7.75
CA LEU A 94 18.52 55.19 7.21
C LEU A 94 17.54 56.08 7.97
N THR A 95 16.70 56.80 7.23
CA THR A 95 15.60 57.61 7.77
C THR A 95 14.37 56.78 8.14
N THR A 96 14.24 55.57 7.58
CA THR A 96 13.20 54.59 7.89
C THR A 96 13.74 53.18 7.70
N ALA A 97 13.19 52.19 8.42
CA ALA A 97 13.56 50.78 8.22
C ALA A 97 13.21 50.34 6.79
N LEU A 98 14.09 49.56 6.16
CA LEU A 98 13.90 48.98 4.84
C LEU A 98 13.69 47.47 5.02
N ILE A 99 12.58 46.93 4.51
CA ILE A 99 12.21 45.53 4.72
C ILE A 99 12.17 44.84 3.37
N ILE A 100 13.04 43.85 3.18
CA ILE A 100 13.23 43.19 1.89
C ILE A 100 13.07 41.68 2.04
N THR A 101 12.37 41.07 1.09
CA THR A 101 12.32 39.62 0.97
C THR A 101 13.41 39.09 0.05
N PHE A 102 14.02 37.97 0.42
CA PHE A 102 14.94 37.19 -0.40
C PHE A 102 14.42 35.76 -0.58
N LYS A 103 14.52 35.21 -1.79
CA LYS A 103 14.23 33.79 -2.10
C LYS A 103 15.51 33.16 -2.64
N GLU A 104 16.01 32.11 -1.98
CA GLU A 104 17.21 31.36 -2.45
C GLU A 104 18.39 32.29 -2.79
N GLY A 105 18.70 33.21 -1.88
CA GLY A 105 19.75 34.22 -2.04
C GLY A 105 19.43 35.39 -2.98
N LYS A 106 18.31 35.37 -3.70
CA LYS A 106 17.92 36.44 -4.64
C LYS A 106 16.97 37.43 -3.99
N LYS A 107 17.27 38.72 -4.13
CA LYS A 107 16.39 39.81 -3.72
C LYS A 107 15.09 39.75 -4.52
N MET A 108 13.95 39.80 -3.82
CA MET A 108 12.61 39.76 -4.40
C MET A 108 12.00 41.15 -4.40
N GLU A 109 11.18 41.46 -3.39
CA GLU A 109 10.42 42.69 -3.29
C GLU A 109 10.67 43.38 -1.94
N GLU A 110 10.34 44.66 -1.88
CA GLU A 110 10.37 45.47 -0.68
C GLU A 110 8.96 45.54 -0.07
N TYR A 111 8.86 45.35 1.25
CA TYR A 111 7.59 45.49 1.96
C TYR A 111 7.26 46.96 2.19
N SER A 112 6.13 47.40 1.62
CA SER A 112 5.62 48.78 1.73
C SER A 112 4.27 48.88 2.46
N GLY A 113 3.87 47.84 3.20
CA GLY A 113 2.59 47.78 3.93
C GLY A 113 2.57 48.64 5.19
N ASP A 114 1.42 48.61 5.88
CA ASP A 114 1.23 49.26 7.16
C ASP A 114 2.09 48.52 8.19
N ARG A 115 3.01 49.22 8.85
CA ARG A 115 4.01 48.64 9.77
C ARG A 115 3.42 48.19 11.12
N THR A 116 2.22 47.65 11.09
CA THR A 116 1.51 47.07 12.22
C THR A 116 1.77 45.56 12.28
N PRO A 117 1.67 44.92 13.46
CA PRO A 117 1.85 43.47 13.56
C PRO A 117 0.86 42.67 12.72
N ALA A 118 -0.39 43.13 12.60
CA ALA A 118 -1.45 42.41 11.90
C ALA A 118 -1.22 42.38 10.38
N ASP A 119 -0.90 43.54 9.79
CA ASP A 119 -0.64 43.66 8.35
C ASP A 119 0.62 42.86 7.97
N LEU A 120 1.71 43.06 8.70
CA LEU A 120 2.97 42.35 8.47
C LEU A 120 2.80 40.83 8.58
N SER A 121 2.07 40.37 9.59
CA SER A 121 1.77 38.94 9.79
C SER A 121 0.97 38.36 8.61
N SER A 122 -0.09 39.05 8.16
CA SER A 122 -0.92 38.60 7.04
C SER A 122 -0.15 38.56 5.71
N TRP A 123 0.76 39.52 5.52
CA TRP A 123 1.61 39.59 4.35
C TRP A 123 2.65 38.47 4.32
N ILE A 124 3.29 38.18 5.47
CA ILE A 124 4.20 37.04 5.63
C ILE A 124 3.47 35.74 5.31
N ASP A 125 2.29 35.52 5.90
CA ASP A 125 1.51 34.28 5.70
C ASP A 125 1.23 34.02 4.21
N LYS A 126 0.87 35.07 3.47
CA LYS A 126 0.67 34.99 2.02
C LYS A 126 1.96 34.59 1.28
N ARG A 127 3.10 35.21 1.60
CA ARG A 127 4.38 34.94 0.91
C ARG A 127 4.93 33.56 1.23
N VAL A 128 4.75 33.11 2.46
CA VAL A 128 5.11 31.76 2.89
C VAL A 128 4.29 30.72 2.12
N ALA A 129 2.98 30.96 1.95
CA ALA A 129 2.12 30.10 1.13
C ALA A 129 2.54 30.11 -0.35
N ASP A 130 2.75 31.28 -0.95
CA ASP A 130 3.21 31.43 -2.33
C ASP A 130 4.56 30.69 -2.57
N TYR A 131 5.49 30.83 -1.62
CA TYR A 131 6.78 30.17 -1.67
C TYR A 131 6.67 28.65 -1.56
N ALA A 132 5.83 28.14 -0.65
CA ALA A 132 5.56 26.71 -0.52
C ALA A 132 5.00 26.10 -1.81
N GLN A 133 4.15 26.84 -2.54
CA GLN A 133 3.62 26.42 -3.84
C GLN A 133 4.69 26.44 -4.95
N SER A 134 5.46 27.53 -5.07
CA SER A 134 6.47 27.66 -6.14
C SER A 134 7.58 26.60 -6.03
N SER A 135 8.02 26.31 -4.81
CA SER A 135 9.07 25.34 -4.54
C SER A 135 8.65 23.88 -4.71
N ALA A 136 7.34 23.57 -4.68
CA ALA A 136 6.83 22.25 -5.05
C ALA A 136 6.97 22.02 -6.57
N SER A 137 6.63 23.02 -7.38
CA SER A 137 6.68 22.94 -8.85
C SER A 137 8.09 22.96 -9.46
N GLU A 138 9.09 23.52 -8.77
CA GLU A 138 10.48 23.57 -9.24
C GLU A 138 11.25 22.23 -9.08
N SER A 139 10.69 21.25 -8.35
CA SER A 139 11.33 19.93 -8.13
C SER A 139 10.86 18.79 -9.04
N ASP A 140 9.87 19.03 -9.90
CA ASP A 140 9.25 18.00 -10.75
C ASP A 140 9.73 17.98 -12.21
N SER A 141 10.71 18.83 -12.58
CA SER A 141 11.27 18.80 -13.92
C SER A 141 12.56 17.98 -14.00
N VAL A 142 12.49 16.93 -14.82
CA VAL A 142 13.57 16.15 -15.45
C VAL A 142 13.93 14.83 -14.76
N SER A 143 13.05 13.83 -14.95
CA SER A 143 13.51 12.48 -15.33
C SER A 143 13.23 12.30 -16.82
N SER A 144 14.30 12.06 -17.60
CA SER A 144 14.29 12.04 -19.05
C SER A 144 13.50 10.86 -19.61
N THR A 145 12.21 11.07 -19.92
CA THR A 145 11.35 10.17 -20.70
C THR A 145 11.58 10.27 -22.22
N ALA A 146 12.78 10.70 -22.64
CA ALA A 146 13.08 10.86 -24.05
C ALA A 146 13.21 9.48 -24.73
N HIS A 147 12.12 9.08 -25.40
CA HIS A 147 11.98 7.97 -26.37
C HIS A 147 11.54 6.58 -25.88
N LEU A 148 10.56 6.49 -24.96
CA LEU A 148 9.86 5.21 -24.72
C LEU A 148 8.75 4.99 -25.77
N ASN A 149 8.75 3.85 -26.45
CA ASN A 149 7.79 3.46 -27.49
C ASN A 149 7.32 4.61 -28.42
N PRO A 150 8.21 5.18 -29.26
CA PRO A 150 7.88 6.32 -30.10
C PRO A 150 6.88 5.99 -31.23
N SER A 151 6.76 4.72 -31.63
CA SER A 151 5.76 4.30 -32.62
C SER A 151 4.37 4.14 -31.99
N GLY A 152 4.28 3.83 -30.69
CA GLY A 152 3.00 3.47 -30.05
C GLY A 152 2.52 2.08 -30.45
N GLU A 153 3.44 1.21 -30.87
CA GLU A 153 3.15 -0.13 -31.33
C GLU A 153 3.51 -1.17 -30.27
N VAL A 154 2.98 -2.39 -30.42
CA VAL A 154 3.34 -3.50 -29.55
C VAL A 154 4.69 -4.05 -29.98
N VAL A 155 5.65 -4.05 -29.06
CA VAL A 155 6.99 -4.59 -29.29
C VAL A 155 6.98 -6.11 -29.13
N VAL A 156 7.42 -6.84 -30.16
CA VAL A 156 7.59 -8.29 -30.06
C VAL A 156 8.96 -8.60 -29.45
N LEU A 157 8.96 -9.31 -28.33
CA LEU A 157 10.18 -9.68 -27.62
C LEU A 157 10.58 -11.12 -27.90
N THR A 158 11.89 -11.31 -27.99
CA THR A 158 12.59 -12.58 -28.20
C THR A 158 13.56 -12.80 -27.04
N PRO A 159 14.07 -14.02 -26.81
CA PRO A 159 15.08 -14.26 -25.78
C PRO A 159 16.29 -13.32 -25.89
N GLU A 160 16.67 -12.94 -27.11
CA GLU A 160 17.82 -12.08 -27.38
C GLU A 160 17.54 -10.59 -27.08
N THR A 161 16.28 -10.16 -27.18
CA THR A 161 15.88 -8.76 -27.00
C THR A 161 15.25 -8.47 -25.63
N PHE A 162 14.88 -9.50 -24.88
CA PHE A 162 14.12 -9.38 -23.63
C PHE A 162 14.85 -8.56 -22.56
N ASP A 163 16.08 -8.95 -22.19
CA ASP A 163 16.82 -8.28 -21.12
C ASP A 163 17.16 -6.82 -21.46
N LYS A 164 17.46 -6.55 -22.74
CA LYS A 164 17.67 -5.20 -23.24
C LYS A 164 16.41 -4.36 -23.06
N ALA A 165 15.24 -4.86 -23.45
CA ALA A 165 13.97 -4.15 -23.33
C ALA A 165 13.60 -3.84 -21.86
N LEU A 166 13.97 -4.72 -20.92
CA LEU A 166 13.79 -4.46 -19.48
C LEU A 166 14.68 -3.32 -18.96
N SER A 167 15.87 -3.13 -19.56
CA SER A 167 16.81 -2.08 -19.15
C SER A 167 16.50 -0.70 -19.73
N GLU A 168 15.70 -0.63 -20.81
CA GLU A 168 15.37 0.61 -21.52
C GLU A 168 14.32 1.48 -20.82
N GLY A 169 13.58 0.93 -19.84
CA GLY A 169 12.59 1.68 -19.07
C GLY A 169 11.39 0.85 -18.63
N PRO A 170 10.30 1.48 -18.16
CA PRO A 170 9.09 0.78 -17.79
C PRO A 170 8.50 0.03 -19.00
N ILE A 171 8.19 -1.25 -18.80
CA ILE A 171 7.67 -2.11 -19.85
C ILE A 171 6.56 -3.02 -19.32
N PHE A 172 5.45 -3.08 -20.04
CA PHE A 172 4.34 -3.96 -19.76
C PHE A 172 4.27 -5.07 -20.81
N ILE A 173 4.41 -6.32 -20.37
CA ILE A 173 4.60 -7.48 -21.25
C ILE A 173 3.41 -8.43 -21.15
N LYS A 174 2.82 -8.75 -22.31
CA LYS A 174 1.83 -9.81 -22.47
C LYS A 174 2.51 -11.11 -22.88
N PHE A 175 2.50 -12.10 -22.00
CA PHE A 175 2.92 -13.46 -22.30
C PHE A 175 1.73 -14.26 -22.83
N TYR A 176 1.84 -14.79 -24.04
CA TYR A 176 0.70 -15.40 -24.75
C TYR A 176 1.07 -16.66 -25.53
N ALA A 177 0.04 -17.40 -25.93
CA ALA A 177 0.14 -18.44 -26.94
C ALA A 177 -0.86 -18.16 -28.07
N PRO A 178 -0.50 -18.41 -29.35
CA PRO A 178 -1.32 -18.00 -30.51
C PRO A 178 -2.63 -18.78 -30.60
N TRP A 179 -2.71 -19.98 -30.02
CA TRP A 179 -3.94 -20.78 -29.96
C TRP A 179 -4.89 -20.35 -28.83
N CYS A 180 -4.44 -19.55 -27.86
CA CYS A 180 -5.24 -19.20 -26.69
C CYS A 180 -6.34 -18.18 -27.04
N GLY A 181 -7.61 -18.58 -26.86
CA GLY A 181 -8.76 -17.72 -27.15
C GLY A 181 -8.79 -16.43 -26.32
N HIS A 182 -8.39 -16.47 -25.05
CA HIS A 182 -8.30 -15.26 -24.21
C HIS A 182 -7.20 -14.29 -24.67
N CYS A 183 -6.07 -14.81 -25.17
CA CYS A 183 -5.00 -13.99 -25.75
C CYS A 183 -5.47 -13.27 -27.02
N LYS A 184 -6.18 -13.98 -27.91
CA LYS A 184 -6.75 -13.41 -29.13
C LYS A 184 -7.72 -12.27 -28.82
N LYS A 185 -8.56 -12.43 -27.81
CA LYS A 185 -9.49 -11.37 -27.35
C LYS A 185 -8.77 -10.14 -26.78
N LEU A 186 -7.64 -10.34 -26.11
CA LEU A 186 -6.85 -9.24 -25.53
C LEU A 186 -5.99 -8.50 -26.57
N ALA A 187 -5.57 -9.16 -27.65
CA ALA A 187 -4.69 -8.57 -28.67
C ALA A 187 -5.12 -7.18 -29.20
N PRO A 188 -6.38 -6.92 -29.57
CA PRO A 188 -6.80 -5.58 -30.02
C PRO A 188 -6.68 -4.54 -28.91
N VAL A 189 -7.11 -4.87 -27.68
CA VAL A 189 -7.00 -3.98 -26.51
C VAL A 189 -5.53 -3.68 -26.17
N TRP A 190 -4.65 -4.67 -26.31
CA TRP A 190 -3.21 -4.52 -26.09
C TRP A 190 -2.57 -3.55 -27.10
N THR A 191 -3.02 -3.59 -28.35
CA THR A 191 -2.58 -2.67 -29.41
C THR A 191 -3.07 -1.26 -29.16
N GLU A 192 -4.34 -1.12 -28.74
CA GLU A 192 -4.91 0.17 -28.32
C GLU A 192 -4.13 0.76 -27.13
N LEU A 193 -3.78 -0.06 -26.15
CA LEU A 193 -2.98 0.36 -24.99
C LEU A 193 -1.61 0.90 -25.41
N ALA A 194 -0.91 0.23 -26.33
CA ALA A 194 0.36 0.71 -26.88
C ALA A 194 0.22 2.09 -27.54
N THR A 195 -0.87 2.30 -28.27
CA THR A 195 -1.15 3.57 -28.94
C THR A 195 -1.43 4.68 -27.93
N LYS A 196 -2.28 4.43 -26.93
CA LYS A 196 -2.65 5.42 -25.90
C LYS A 196 -1.51 5.81 -24.97
N THR A 197 -0.56 4.89 -24.75
CA THR A 197 0.56 5.08 -23.83
C THR A 197 1.89 5.40 -24.53
N LYS A 198 1.82 5.72 -25.82
CA LYS A 198 2.95 6.19 -26.64
C LYS A 198 3.77 7.27 -25.92
N GLY A 199 5.09 7.13 -25.94
CA GLY A 199 6.00 8.07 -25.27
C GLY A 199 6.15 7.87 -23.76
N ARG A 200 5.32 7.02 -23.12
CA ARG A 200 5.28 6.89 -21.65
C ARG A 200 5.77 5.53 -21.14
N VAL A 201 5.53 4.47 -21.90
CA VAL A 201 5.82 3.08 -21.48
C VAL A 201 5.98 2.18 -22.71
N ASN A 202 6.83 1.16 -22.59
CA ASN A 202 6.92 0.12 -23.61
C ASN A 202 5.79 -0.89 -23.41
N ILE A 203 5.00 -1.14 -24.45
CA ILE A 203 3.99 -2.21 -24.45
C ILE A 203 4.50 -3.33 -25.34
N ALA A 204 4.62 -4.52 -24.79
CA ALA A 204 5.31 -5.62 -25.44
C ALA A 204 4.59 -6.95 -25.32
N GLU A 205 5.01 -7.93 -26.11
CA GLU A 205 4.50 -9.29 -26.04
C GLU A 205 5.58 -10.35 -26.26
N VAL A 206 5.39 -11.51 -25.64
CA VAL A 206 6.25 -12.68 -25.78
C VAL A 206 5.38 -13.88 -26.17
N ASN A 207 5.73 -14.53 -27.27
CA ASN A 207 5.10 -15.78 -27.68
C ASN A 207 5.70 -16.98 -26.93
N CYS A 208 4.97 -17.50 -25.96
CA CYS A 208 5.41 -18.62 -25.12
C CYS A 208 5.32 -19.99 -25.80
N GLU A 209 4.59 -20.11 -26.91
CA GLU A 209 4.64 -21.31 -27.75
C GLU A 209 6.02 -21.44 -28.40
N GLN A 210 6.58 -20.31 -28.85
CA GLN A 210 7.89 -20.26 -29.48
C GLN A 210 9.04 -20.19 -28.46
N TYR A 211 8.84 -19.45 -27.37
CA TYR A 211 9.88 -19.16 -26.37
C TYR A 211 9.52 -19.71 -24.98
N GLY A 212 9.12 -20.99 -24.91
CA GLY A 212 8.64 -21.62 -23.67
C GLY A 212 9.64 -21.56 -22.51
N SER A 213 10.95 -21.65 -22.76
CA SER A 213 11.98 -21.55 -21.72
C SER A 213 12.03 -20.16 -21.08
N LEU A 214 11.87 -19.10 -21.88
CA LEU A 214 11.79 -17.72 -21.38
C LEU A 214 10.52 -17.52 -20.54
N CYS A 215 9.38 -18.05 -20.99
CA CYS A 215 8.15 -17.92 -20.21
C CYS A 215 8.20 -18.69 -18.89
N LYS A 216 8.82 -19.88 -18.87
CA LYS A 216 9.06 -20.65 -17.63
C LYS A 216 9.98 -19.89 -16.67
N SER A 217 11.06 -19.29 -17.15
CA SER A 217 11.96 -18.50 -16.30
C SER A 217 11.29 -17.25 -15.74
N GLN A 218 10.28 -16.73 -16.45
CA GLN A 218 9.41 -15.66 -15.99
C GLN A 218 8.20 -16.13 -15.18
N SER A 219 8.14 -17.39 -14.75
CA SER A 219 7.03 -17.94 -13.93
C SER A 219 5.65 -17.74 -14.57
N VAL A 220 5.58 -17.90 -15.89
CA VAL A 220 4.31 -17.87 -16.64
C VAL A 220 3.65 -19.24 -16.57
N ASP A 221 2.63 -19.36 -15.71
CA ASP A 221 1.91 -20.62 -15.47
C ASP A 221 0.59 -20.73 -16.25
N GLY A 222 0.24 -19.70 -17.05
CA GLY A 222 -0.98 -19.67 -17.84
C GLY A 222 -1.04 -18.47 -18.78
N TYR A 223 -2.01 -18.46 -19.70
CA TYR A 223 -2.11 -17.45 -20.75
C TYR A 223 -3.50 -16.77 -20.82
N PRO A 224 -3.58 -15.45 -21.07
CA PRO A 224 -2.46 -14.50 -21.04
C PRO A 224 -2.07 -14.15 -19.60
N MET A 225 -0.76 -14.04 -19.35
CA MET A 225 -0.20 -13.46 -18.11
C MET A 225 0.45 -12.12 -18.44
N LEU A 226 0.18 -11.12 -17.61
CA LEU A 226 0.58 -9.73 -17.86
C LEU A 226 1.53 -9.29 -16.76
N PHE A 227 2.78 -9.01 -17.12
CA PHE A 227 3.79 -8.58 -16.15
C PHE A 227 4.29 -7.18 -16.49
N PHE A 228 4.30 -6.31 -15.49
CA PHE A 228 4.92 -5.00 -15.56
C PHE A 228 6.29 -5.03 -14.92
N TYR A 229 7.27 -4.42 -15.59
CA TYR A 229 8.63 -4.31 -15.14
C TYR A 229 9.03 -2.84 -15.09
N HIS A 230 9.52 -2.39 -13.94
CA HIS A 230 10.06 -1.05 -13.78
C HIS A 230 10.96 -0.98 -12.55
N SER A 231 12.13 -0.34 -12.66
CA SER A 231 13.04 -0.11 -11.53
C SER A 231 13.36 -1.39 -10.72
N GLY A 232 13.61 -2.50 -11.43
CA GLY A 232 13.89 -3.82 -10.83
C GLY A 232 12.68 -4.53 -10.22
N GLN A 233 11.50 -3.90 -10.21
CA GLN A 233 10.25 -4.52 -9.76
C GLN A 233 9.58 -5.29 -10.89
N LYS A 234 9.03 -6.46 -10.57
CA LYS A 234 8.17 -7.27 -11.44
C LYS A 234 6.83 -7.47 -10.77
N VAL A 235 5.75 -7.03 -11.43
CA VAL A 235 4.39 -7.11 -10.88
C VAL A 235 3.44 -7.79 -11.85
N ASP A 236 2.67 -8.76 -11.33
CA ASP A 236 1.59 -9.46 -12.01
C ASP A 236 0.33 -8.59 -12.04
N PHE A 237 -0.09 -8.16 -13.23
CA PHE A 237 -1.36 -7.45 -13.38
C PHE A 237 -2.53 -8.45 -13.44
N ARG A 238 -3.35 -8.42 -12.40
CA ARG A 238 -4.53 -9.30 -12.22
C ARG A 238 -5.86 -8.61 -12.42
N GLY A 239 -5.83 -7.33 -12.81
CA GLY A 239 -7.02 -6.53 -13.03
C GLY A 239 -7.80 -6.93 -14.28
N SER A 240 -8.95 -6.28 -14.45
CA SER A 240 -9.77 -6.36 -15.66
C SER A 240 -8.94 -6.05 -16.92
N ARG A 241 -9.07 -6.92 -17.92
CA ARG A 241 -8.35 -6.86 -19.20
C ARG A 241 -9.02 -5.91 -20.23
N LYS A 242 -9.74 -4.89 -19.75
CA LYS A 242 -10.32 -3.81 -20.56
C LYS A 242 -9.30 -2.68 -20.70
N ILE A 243 -9.52 -1.78 -21.65
CA ILE A 243 -8.56 -0.70 -21.92
C ILE A 243 -8.38 0.23 -20.71
N GLU A 244 -9.46 0.63 -20.03
CA GLU A 244 -9.40 1.64 -18.97
C GLU A 244 -8.59 1.16 -17.76
N PRO A 245 -8.79 -0.05 -17.21
CA PRO A 245 -7.98 -0.52 -16.08
C PRO A 245 -6.51 -0.76 -16.44
N LEU A 246 -6.23 -1.23 -17.67
CA LEU A 246 -4.86 -1.41 -18.15
C LEU A 246 -4.14 -0.06 -18.29
N GLU A 247 -4.81 0.93 -18.88
CA GLU A 247 -4.30 2.28 -19.01
C GLU A 247 -4.05 2.89 -17.63
N GLN A 248 -5.04 2.87 -16.73
CA GLN A 248 -4.90 3.38 -15.36
C GLN A 248 -3.73 2.76 -14.61
N PHE A 249 -3.58 1.43 -14.67
CA PHE A 249 -2.47 0.74 -14.04
C PHE A 249 -1.12 1.22 -14.56
N VAL A 250 -0.94 1.23 -15.88
CA VAL A 250 0.34 1.65 -16.48
C VAL A 250 0.64 3.10 -16.16
N LEU A 251 -0.35 4.01 -16.27
CA LEU A 251 -0.15 5.42 -15.99
C LEU A 251 0.23 5.69 -14.53
N ARG A 252 -0.31 4.90 -13.59
CA ARG A 252 0.10 4.96 -12.17
C ARG A 252 1.48 4.38 -11.94
N ALA A 253 1.79 3.25 -12.59
CA ALA A 253 3.06 2.57 -12.43
C ALA A 253 4.26 3.34 -12.99
N VAL A 254 4.04 4.25 -13.93
CA VAL A 254 5.06 5.17 -14.46
C VAL A 254 4.95 6.59 -13.89
N ALA A 255 4.00 6.86 -13.00
CA ALA A 255 3.94 8.15 -12.30
C ALA A 255 5.13 8.27 -11.34
N PRO A 256 5.53 9.49 -10.94
CA PRO A 256 6.52 9.67 -9.89
C PRO A 256 6.13 8.87 -8.64
N GLY A 257 7.12 8.17 -8.06
CA GLY A 257 6.90 7.29 -6.91
C GLY A 257 6.35 8.06 -5.69
N VAL A 258 6.78 9.32 -5.54
CA VAL A 258 6.30 10.26 -4.53
C VAL A 258 5.89 11.57 -5.21
N GLN A 259 4.63 11.97 -5.05
CA GLN A 259 4.05 13.15 -5.72
C GLN A 259 3.85 14.30 -4.73
N SER A 260 4.11 15.55 -5.13
CA SER A 260 3.72 16.68 -4.29
C SER A 260 2.20 16.81 -4.23
N ILE A 261 1.66 17.27 -3.09
CA ILE A 261 0.23 17.57 -2.94
C ILE A 261 0.02 18.96 -2.34
N THR A 262 -0.93 19.71 -2.90
CA THR A 262 -1.38 21.01 -2.36
C THR A 262 -2.59 20.85 -1.44
N ILE A 263 -2.87 21.85 -0.60
CA ILE A 263 -4.00 21.80 0.34
C ILE A 263 -5.36 21.69 -0.37
N GLU A 264 -5.49 22.28 -1.55
CA GLU A 264 -6.71 22.24 -2.37
C GLU A 264 -6.99 20.85 -2.93
N GLU A 265 -5.95 20.07 -3.18
CA GLU A 265 -6.04 18.71 -3.72
C GLU A 265 -6.38 17.67 -2.65
N VAL A 266 -6.04 17.94 -1.38
CA VAL A 266 -6.19 16.99 -0.25
C VAL A 266 -7.61 16.45 -0.15
N ASP A 267 -8.65 17.29 -0.24
CA ASP A 267 -10.04 16.83 -0.12
C ASP A 267 -10.48 15.96 -1.30
N SER A 268 -9.90 16.18 -2.49
CA SER A 268 -10.15 15.34 -3.65
C SER A 268 -9.47 13.97 -3.52
N VAL A 269 -8.23 13.95 -3.02
CA VAL A 269 -7.46 12.73 -2.75
C VAL A 269 -8.13 11.92 -1.65
N LEU A 270 -8.55 12.57 -0.56
CA LEU A 270 -9.30 11.94 0.53
C LEU A 270 -10.56 11.23 0.04
N LYS A 271 -11.27 11.77 -0.95
CA LYS A 271 -12.48 11.12 -1.52
C LYS A 271 -12.15 10.00 -2.50
N LYS A 272 -11.06 10.13 -3.25
CA LYS A 272 -10.71 9.24 -4.35
C LYS A 272 -9.94 8.00 -3.87
N GLU A 273 -8.97 8.20 -2.99
CA GLU A 273 -8.04 7.16 -2.56
C GLU A 273 -8.51 6.59 -1.22
N SER A 274 -8.76 5.27 -1.16
CA SER A 274 -9.13 4.57 0.09
C SER A 274 -7.95 4.39 1.04
N VAL A 275 -6.73 4.40 0.47
CA VAL A 275 -5.46 4.43 1.19
C VAL A 275 -4.51 5.34 0.42
N PHE A 276 -3.82 6.22 1.12
CA PHE A 276 -2.64 6.89 0.59
C PHE A 276 -1.65 7.17 1.72
N PHE A 277 -0.40 7.35 1.34
CA PHE A 277 0.66 7.76 2.24
C PHE A 277 0.94 9.23 2.04
N LEU A 278 1.28 9.94 3.11
CA LEU A 278 1.65 11.35 3.04
C LEU A 278 2.92 11.58 3.86
N VAL A 279 3.97 12.02 3.17
CA VAL A 279 5.20 12.50 3.79
C VAL A 279 4.97 13.95 4.17
N LEU A 280 4.84 14.20 5.46
CA LEU A 280 4.84 15.52 6.04
C LEU A 280 6.27 15.85 6.42
N TYR A 281 6.87 16.82 5.72
CA TYR A 281 8.27 17.17 5.94
C TYR A 281 8.43 18.67 6.12
N THR A 282 9.54 19.03 6.74
CA THR A 282 9.89 20.39 7.11
C THR A 282 11.08 20.84 6.27
N TYR A 283 11.39 22.13 6.30
CA TYR A 283 12.54 22.66 5.57
C TYR A 283 13.89 22.14 6.08
N SER A 284 13.96 21.80 7.37
CA SER A 284 15.12 21.18 8.01
C SER A 284 15.26 19.68 7.74
N THR A 285 14.29 19.06 7.06
CA THR A 285 14.33 17.63 6.76
C THR A 285 15.48 17.30 5.79
N PRO A 286 16.39 16.38 6.15
CA PRO A 286 17.45 15.94 5.25
C PRO A 286 16.89 15.33 3.96
N GLN A 287 17.46 15.70 2.81
CA GLN A 287 17.06 15.15 1.51
C GLN A 287 17.16 13.62 1.47
N LEU A 288 18.15 13.05 2.15
CA LEU A 288 18.34 11.60 2.28
C LEU A 288 17.08 10.88 2.76
N TYR A 289 16.28 11.48 3.65
CA TYR A 289 15.04 10.84 4.13
C TYR A 289 13.99 10.78 3.04
N LEU A 290 13.93 11.79 2.16
CA LEU A 290 13.00 11.80 1.02
C LEU A 290 13.44 10.78 -0.03
N ASP A 291 14.74 10.67 -0.28
CA ASP A 291 15.31 9.70 -1.22
C ASP A 291 15.07 8.25 -0.74
N ASP A 292 15.24 7.98 0.56
CA ASP A 292 14.96 6.68 1.18
C ASP A 292 13.46 6.30 1.08
N ILE A 293 12.57 7.28 1.22
CA ILE A 293 11.12 7.07 1.04
C ILE A 293 10.82 6.72 -0.41
N GLU A 294 11.40 7.44 -1.37
CA GLU A 294 11.19 7.16 -2.79
C GLU A 294 11.69 5.76 -3.17
N GLU A 295 12.87 5.35 -2.67
CA GLU A 295 13.38 4.00 -2.83
C GLU A 295 12.42 2.94 -2.23
N ALA A 296 11.98 3.15 -0.99
CA ALA A 296 11.07 2.24 -0.29
C ALA A 296 9.68 2.16 -0.93
N ALA A 297 9.24 3.21 -1.64
CA ALA A 297 7.94 3.27 -2.31
C ALA A 297 7.92 2.59 -3.69
N LYS A 298 9.08 2.33 -4.33
CA LYS A 298 9.16 1.69 -5.66
C LYS A 298 8.30 0.42 -5.81
N PRO A 299 8.26 -0.52 -4.85
CA PRO A 299 7.43 -1.72 -4.96
C PRO A 299 5.92 -1.46 -5.00
N LEU A 300 5.46 -0.26 -4.65
CA LEU A 300 4.03 0.11 -4.72
C LEU A 300 3.57 0.38 -6.16
N LEU A 301 4.48 0.71 -7.08
CA LEU A 301 4.15 1.10 -8.47
C LEU A 301 2.98 2.11 -8.54
N GLY A 302 3.00 3.10 -7.65
CA GLY A 302 1.98 4.14 -7.58
C GLY A 302 0.63 3.69 -7.01
N THR A 303 0.52 2.52 -6.36
CA THR A 303 -0.69 2.10 -5.64
C THR A 303 -0.37 1.33 -4.34
N PRO A 304 -0.74 1.85 -3.15
CA PRO A 304 -1.30 3.19 -2.90
C PRO A 304 -0.36 4.32 -3.32
N VAL A 305 -0.94 5.50 -3.58
CA VAL A 305 -0.14 6.68 -3.94
C VAL A 305 0.59 7.20 -2.70
N VAL A 306 1.84 7.63 -2.88
CA VAL A 306 2.61 8.34 -1.86
C VAL A 306 2.68 9.80 -2.25
N TYR A 307 2.18 10.67 -1.36
CA TYR A 307 2.26 12.11 -1.51
C TYR A 307 3.32 12.69 -0.57
N LYS A 308 3.79 13.90 -0.86
CA LYS A 308 4.65 14.70 0.02
C LYS A 308 4.14 16.14 0.10
N SER A 309 4.20 16.73 1.29
CA SER A 309 3.87 18.14 1.48
C SER A 309 4.66 18.78 2.62
N ARG A 310 4.96 20.07 2.45
CA ARG A 310 5.49 20.95 3.50
C ARG A 310 4.49 22.02 3.92
N ASN A 311 3.28 22.00 3.37
CA ASN A 311 2.31 23.06 3.61
C ASN A 311 1.75 22.91 5.05
N PRO A 312 1.88 23.93 5.92
CA PRO A 312 1.42 23.88 7.31
C PRO A 312 -0.09 23.61 7.45
N ASP A 313 -0.90 24.00 6.47
CA ASP A 313 -2.34 23.71 6.49
C ASP A 313 -2.62 22.22 6.29
N VAL A 314 -1.74 21.51 5.58
CA VAL A 314 -1.82 20.06 5.41
C VAL A 314 -1.49 19.36 6.73
N PHE A 315 -0.46 19.81 7.46
CA PHE A 315 -0.17 19.33 8.81
C PHE A 315 -1.37 19.50 9.74
N LYS A 316 -1.96 20.70 9.74
CA LYS A 316 -3.16 21.03 10.53
C LYS A 316 -4.37 20.18 10.15
N LYS A 317 -4.59 19.93 8.84
CA LYS A 317 -5.70 19.09 8.33
C LYS A 317 -5.65 17.67 8.89
N PHE A 318 -4.46 17.13 9.08
CA PHE A 318 -4.23 15.77 9.58
C PHE A 318 -3.90 15.72 11.08
N ASP A 319 -4.02 16.83 11.81
CA ASP A 319 -3.74 16.91 13.25
C ASP A 319 -2.33 16.40 13.61
N VAL A 320 -1.33 16.78 12.80
CA VAL A 320 0.09 16.46 13.03
C VAL A 320 0.81 17.75 13.36
N ASP A 321 1.49 17.82 14.51
CA ASP A 321 2.26 18.98 14.90
C ASP A 321 3.59 19.03 14.12
N PRO A 322 3.86 20.08 13.33
CA PRO A 322 5.15 20.23 12.66
C PRO A 322 6.35 20.28 13.62
N ALA A 323 6.14 20.62 14.91
CA ALA A 323 7.17 20.62 15.94
C ALA A 323 7.68 19.20 16.28
N ASP A 324 6.88 18.16 16.03
CA ASP A 324 7.28 16.76 16.23
C ASP A 324 8.28 16.29 15.15
N GLY A 325 8.51 17.10 14.11
CA GLY A 325 9.44 16.84 13.02
C GLY A 325 8.79 16.16 11.81
N PRO A 326 9.61 15.71 10.83
CA PRO A 326 9.09 15.06 9.65
C PRO A 326 8.49 13.69 9.98
N ALA A 327 7.39 13.35 9.33
CA ALA A 327 6.67 12.11 9.55
C ALA A 327 6.11 11.55 8.24
N LEU A 328 6.14 10.22 8.12
CA LEU A 328 5.36 9.49 7.14
C LEU A 328 4.05 9.06 7.80
N ILE A 329 2.93 9.58 7.30
CA ILE A 329 1.61 9.17 7.77
C ILE A 329 0.92 8.28 6.74
N VAL A 330 0.03 7.42 7.23
CA VAL A 330 -0.90 6.69 6.37
C VAL A 330 -2.32 7.10 6.71
N VAL A 331 -3.07 7.43 5.66
CA VAL A 331 -4.48 7.78 5.74
C VAL A 331 -5.28 6.64 5.14
N LYS A 332 -6.35 6.23 5.84
CA LYS A 332 -7.22 5.13 5.43
C LYS A 332 -8.68 5.54 5.52
N ASP A 333 -9.49 4.88 4.70
CA ASP A 333 -10.96 4.91 4.76
C ASP A 333 -11.54 6.33 4.70
N HIS A 334 -10.86 7.20 3.94
CA HIS A 334 -11.28 8.59 3.70
C HIS A 334 -11.33 9.47 4.96
N GLU A 335 -10.60 9.10 6.03
CA GLU A 335 -10.55 9.86 7.27
C GLU A 335 -9.51 10.98 7.25
N THR A 336 -9.76 12.07 7.98
CA THR A 336 -8.77 13.13 8.18
C THR A 336 -7.78 12.81 9.29
N LYS A 337 -8.08 11.82 10.15
CA LYS A 337 -7.15 11.39 11.19
C LYS A 337 -6.18 10.36 10.59
N PRO A 338 -4.85 10.52 10.76
CA PRO A 338 -3.91 9.52 10.31
C PRO A 338 -4.17 8.20 11.03
N PHE A 339 -4.19 7.12 10.26
CA PHE A 339 -4.33 5.77 10.80
C PHE A 339 -3.07 5.34 11.57
N SER A 340 -1.90 5.74 11.08
CA SER A 340 -0.62 5.59 11.77
C SER A 340 0.33 6.71 11.36
N VAL A 341 1.23 7.07 12.27
CA VAL A 341 2.25 8.10 12.11
C VAL A 341 3.60 7.46 12.39
N LEU A 342 4.51 7.51 11.41
CA LEU A 342 5.89 7.05 11.54
C LEU A 342 6.82 8.28 11.52
N PRO A 343 7.41 8.66 12.65
CA PRO A 343 8.42 9.72 12.69
C PRO A 343 9.62 9.36 11.80
N LEU A 344 10.12 10.34 11.06
CA LEU A 344 11.29 10.19 10.21
C LEU A 344 12.54 10.66 10.96
N SER A 345 13.48 9.74 11.15
CA SER A 345 14.74 10.01 11.81
C SER A 345 15.87 9.20 11.15
N ALA A 346 17.10 9.38 11.64
CA ALA A 346 18.25 8.61 11.16
C ALA A 346 18.11 7.09 11.38
N GLN A 347 17.16 6.64 12.20
CA GLN A 347 16.88 5.22 12.43
C GLN A 347 15.84 4.66 11.44
N THR A 348 15.08 5.53 10.76
CA THR A 348 14.01 5.13 9.84
C THR A 348 14.57 4.74 8.48
N THR A 349 15.12 3.53 8.39
CA THR A 349 15.78 3.00 7.19
C THR A 349 14.80 2.50 6.12
N VAL A 350 15.28 2.34 4.88
CA VAL A 350 14.51 1.79 3.73
C VAL A 350 13.74 0.49 4.06
N PRO A 351 14.31 -0.52 4.77
CA PRO A 351 13.55 -1.70 5.16
C PRO A 351 12.39 -1.42 6.11
N ILE A 352 12.52 -0.46 7.03
CA ILE A 352 11.46 -0.06 7.97
C ILE A 352 10.35 0.66 7.20
N LEU A 353 10.72 1.58 6.30
CA LEU A 353 9.78 2.26 5.41
C LEU A 353 9.03 1.27 4.52
N GLY A 354 9.75 0.32 3.91
CA GLY A 354 9.18 -0.75 3.11
C GLY A 354 8.20 -1.61 3.91
N ALA A 355 8.56 -2.00 5.14
CA ALA A 355 7.66 -2.74 6.02
C ALA A 355 6.41 -1.94 6.38
N PHE A 356 6.56 -0.63 6.66
CA PHE A 356 5.44 0.26 6.93
C PHE A 356 4.49 0.37 5.72
N PHE A 357 5.02 0.59 4.52
CA PHE A 357 4.23 0.60 3.29
C PHE A 357 3.49 -0.72 3.07
N GLN A 358 4.19 -1.86 3.16
CA GLN A 358 3.58 -3.17 2.94
C GLN A 358 2.51 -3.51 3.98
N HIS A 359 2.73 -3.13 5.24
CA HIS A 359 1.78 -3.38 6.31
C HIS A 359 0.51 -2.54 6.18
N HIS A 360 0.63 -1.29 5.72
CA HIS A 360 -0.49 -0.36 5.67
C HIS A 360 -1.13 -0.17 4.28
N ARG A 361 -0.68 -0.87 3.23
CA ARG A 361 -1.19 -0.70 1.85
C ARG A 361 -2.66 -1.09 1.61
N ILE A 362 -3.26 -1.84 2.52
CA ILE A 362 -4.65 -2.34 2.41
C ILE A 362 -5.56 -1.49 3.30
N PRO A 363 -6.74 -1.05 2.83
CA PRO A 363 -7.71 -0.30 3.65
C PRO A 363 -8.24 -1.17 4.80
N THR A 364 -8.93 -0.56 5.76
CA THR A 364 -9.42 -1.29 6.95
C THR A 364 -10.48 -2.32 6.59
N LEU A 365 -11.34 -1.99 5.63
CA LEU A 365 -12.29 -2.89 5.01
C LEU A 365 -12.22 -2.73 3.50
N GLN A 366 -12.10 -3.85 2.77
CA GLN A 366 -12.21 -3.84 1.31
C GLN A 366 -13.16 -4.91 0.79
N GLN A 367 -13.72 -4.65 -0.39
CA GLN A 367 -14.35 -5.69 -1.16
C GLN A 367 -13.28 -6.66 -1.67
N LEU A 368 -13.45 -7.95 -1.40
CA LEU A 368 -12.66 -9.01 -1.98
C LEU A 368 -13.17 -9.29 -3.40
N THR A 369 -12.31 -9.07 -4.39
CA THR A 369 -12.58 -9.30 -5.80
C THR A 369 -11.55 -10.28 -6.37
N ALA A 370 -11.76 -10.77 -7.58
CA ALA A 370 -10.76 -11.64 -8.24
C ALA A 370 -9.38 -10.97 -8.37
N GLU A 371 -9.34 -9.64 -8.42
CA GLU A 371 -8.11 -8.86 -8.65
C GLU A 371 -7.24 -8.79 -7.39
N ASN A 372 -7.84 -8.48 -6.24
CA ASN A 372 -7.13 -8.34 -4.96
C ASN A 372 -7.12 -9.61 -4.11
N PHE A 373 -7.84 -10.67 -4.52
CA PHE A 373 -7.93 -11.93 -3.77
C PHE A 373 -6.56 -12.49 -3.39
N PRO A 374 -5.58 -12.61 -4.30
CA PRO A 374 -4.29 -13.17 -3.93
C PRO A 374 -3.51 -12.30 -2.93
N ASP A 375 -3.68 -10.98 -2.96
CA ASP A 375 -2.97 -10.07 -2.05
C ASP A 375 -3.45 -10.24 -0.60
N VAL A 376 -4.71 -10.64 -0.42
CA VAL A 376 -5.27 -10.99 0.89
C VAL A 376 -4.90 -12.43 1.26
N MET A 377 -5.12 -13.39 0.35
CA MET A 377 -5.03 -14.82 0.69
C MET A 377 -3.61 -15.37 0.72
N LYS A 378 -2.70 -14.82 -0.10
CA LYS A 378 -1.28 -15.19 -0.15
C LYS A 378 -0.40 -14.14 0.54
N HIS A 379 -0.99 -13.34 1.42
CA HIS A 379 -0.27 -12.29 2.13
C HIS A 379 0.90 -12.90 2.94
N PRO A 380 2.12 -12.32 2.89
CA PRO A 380 3.31 -12.90 3.51
C PRO A 380 3.18 -13.06 5.03
N ALA A 381 2.48 -12.13 5.68
CA ALA A 381 2.21 -12.18 7.12
C ALA A 381 1.13 -13.21 7.54
N LYS A 382 0.53 -13.96 6.61
CA LYS A 382 -0.47 -15.02 6.87
C LYS A 382 -1.60 -14.56 7.83
N PRO A 383 -2.33 -13.48 7.50
CA PRO A 383 -3.33 -12.90 8.38
C PRO A 383 -4.50 -13.84 8.65
N LEU A 384 -5.21 -13.65 9.77
CA LEU A 384 -6.61 -14.11 9.85
C LEU A 384 -7.46 -13.18 9.00
N VAL A 385 -8.39 -13.74 8.24
CA VAL A 385 -9.27 -12.97 7.35
C VAL A 385 -10.70 -13.04 7.88
N VAL A 386 -11.25 -11.93 8.32
CA VAL A 386 -12.68 -11.81 8.60
C VAL A 386 -13.38 -11.56 7.28
N LEU A 387 -14.10 -12.57 6.77
CA LEU A 387 -14.78 -12.52 5.49
C LEU A 387 -16.29 -12.44 5.71
N ALA A 388 -16.88 -11.31 5.33
CA ALA A 388 -18.32 -11.15 5.28
C ALA A 388 -18.85 -11.48 3.88
N ALA A 389 -19.85 -12.35 3.79
CA ALA A 389 -20.59 -12.62 2.57
C ALA A 389 -21.93 -11.89 2.63
N ILE A 390 -22.18 -11.01 1.66
CA ILE A 390 -23.37 -10.17 1.61
C ILE A 390 -24.12 -10.43 0.30
N ASP A 391 -25.43 -10.66 0.39
CA ASP A 391 -26.29 -10.78 -0.78
C ASP A 391 -26.55 -9.39 -1.39
N MET A 392 -25.85 -9.06 -2.47
CA MET A 392 -25.99 -7.76 -3.14
C MET A 392 -27.18 -7.67 -4.09
N GLU A 393 -27.75 -8.81 -4.51
CA GLU A 393 -28.82 -8.82 -5.49
C GLU A 393 -30.18 -8.54 -4.82
N ASN A 394 -30.42 -9.16 -3.67
CA ASN A 394 -31.70 -9.05 -2.97
C ASN A 394 -31.74 -7.96 -1.88
N MET A 395 -30.58 -7.43 -1.47
CA MET A 395 -30.50 -6.41 -0.42
C MET A 395 -30.69 -4.99 -0.97
N PRO A 396 -31.57 -4.16 -0.38
CA PRO A 396 -31.68 -2.75 -0.71
C PRO A 396 -30.34 -2.01 -0.55
N LYS A 397 -30.02 -1.07 -1.46
CA LYS A 397 -28.75 -0.32 -1.42
C LYS A 397 -28.50 0.42 -0.11
N THR A 398 -29.55 0.90 0.56
CA THR A 398 -29.46 1.55 1.87
C THR A 398 -28.98 0.57 2.93
N GLN A 399 -29.60 -0.60 3.01
CA GLN A 399 -29.24 -1.66 3.94
C GLN A 399 -27.84 -2.20 3.67
N LEU A 400 -27.45 -2.34 2.39
CA LEU A 400 -26.08 -2.72 2.02
C LEU A 400 -25.05 -1.70 2.56
N GLY A 401 -25.34 -0.41 2.43
CA GLY A 401 -24.51 0.66 2.98
C GLY A 401 -24.39 0.55 4.50
N GLU A 402 -25.50 0.32 5.20
CA GLU A 402 -25.52 0.14 6.65
C GLU A 402 -24.70 -1.07 7.11
N GLU A 403 -24.78 -2.22 6.43
CA GLU A 403 -23.99 -3.42 6.77
C GLU A 403 -22.49 -3.22 6.51
N ILE A 404 -22.13 -2.53 5.42
CA ILE A 404 -20.73 -2.19 5.12
C ILE A 404 -20.19 -1.20 6.15
N GLU A 405 -20.96 -0.18 6.53
CA GLU A 405 -20.57 0.80 7.54
C GLU A 405 -20.42 0.13 8.92
N LYS A 406 -21.37 -0.75 9.27
CA LYS A 406 -21.31 -1.56 10.49
C LYS A 406 -20.03 -2.40 10.51
N LEU A 407 -19.72 -3.14 9.44
CA LEU A 407 -18.51 -3.93 9.34
C LEU A 407 -17.24 -3.07 9.40
N THR A 408 -17.26 -1.89 8.76
CA THR A 408 -16.17 -0.91 8.81
C THR A 408 -15.92 -0.46 10.24
N SER A 409 -16.98 -0.15 11.00
CA SER A 409 -16.88 0.27 12.41
C SER A 409 -16.29 -0.84 13.30
N ILE A 410 -16.61 -2.10 13.00
CA ILE A 410 -16.08 -3.28 13.72
C ILE A 410 -14.60 -3.43 13.42
N ALA A 411 -14.21 -3.35 12.13
CA ALA A 411 -12.82 -3.47 11.69
C ALA A 411 -11.93 -2.35 12.29
N LYS A 412 -12.39 -1.10 12.27
CA LYS A 412 -11.70 0.05 12.88
C LYS A 412 -11.49 -0.16 14.39
N ARG A 413 -12.55 -0.58 15.10
CA ARG A 413 -12.45 -0.86 16.54
C ARG A 413 -11.47 -1.98 16.85
N TRP A 414 -11.41 -3.02 16.01
CA TRP A 414 -10.47 -4.13 16.18
C TRP A 414 -9.03 -3.62 16.10
N GLN A 415 -8.73 -2.78 15.10
CA GLN A 415 -7.39 -2.20 14.93
C GLN A 415 -6.94 -1.32 16.11
N THR A 416 -7.87 -0.63 16.76
CA THR A 416 -7.58 0.19 17.96
C THR A 416 -7.65 -0.58 19.28
N SER A 417 -8.14 -1.82 19.27
CA SER A 417 -8.35 -2.59 20.50
C SER A 417 -7.01 -2.94 21.15
N ALA A 418 -6.97 -2.90 22.49
CA ALA A 418 -5.80 -3.21 23.30
C ALA A 418 -5.33 -4.67 23.18
N VAL A 419 -6.06 -5.50 22.41
CA VAL A 419 -5.62 -6.81 21.91
C VAL A 419 -4.56 -6.62 20.80
N ARG A 420 -3.57 -5.77 21.07
CA ARG A 420 -2.21 -5.96 20.54
C ARG A 420 -1.69 -7.19 21.27
N LEU A 421 -2.11 -8.38 20.83
CA LEU A 421 -1.35 -9.58 21.10
C LEU A 421 -0.01 -9.34 20.41
N THR A 422 0.92 -8.77 21.18
CA THR A 422 2.29 -8.51 20.78
C THR A 422 2.81 -9.80 20.18
N ASP A 423 3.26 -9.73 18.92
CA ASP A 423 3.77 -10.86 18.14
C ASP A 423 2.75 -11.76 17.38
N THR A 424 1.48 -11.36 17.24
CA THR A 424 0.49 -12.12 16.46
C THR A 424 0.31 -11.66 15.01
N ARG A 425 0.08 -12.63 14.12
CA ARG A 425 -0.35 -12.48 12.72
C ARG A 425 -1.44 -11.38 12.58
N PRO A 426 -1.41 -10.54 11.53
CA PRO A 426 -2.40 -9.48 11.34
C PRO A 426 -3.82 -10.01 11.10
N THR A 427 -4.83 -9.18 11.31
CA THR A 427 -6.21 -9.44 10.87
C THR A 427 -6.57 -8.55 9.69
N ILE A 428 -7.14 -9.11 8.63
CA ILE A 428 -7.69 -8.36 7.51
C ILE A 428 -9.21 -8.54 7.50
N PHE A 429 -9.95 -7.45 7.38
CA PHE A 429 -11.40 -7.48 7.18
C PHE A 429 -11.71 -7.30 5.69
N VAL A 430 -12.53 -8.20 5.16
CA VAL A 430 -13.04 -8.12 3.79
C VAL A 430 -14.52 -8.44 3.75
N TRP A 431 -15.20 -7.91 2.75
CA TRP A 431 -16.53 -8.35 2.38
C TRP A 431 -16.53 -8.79 0.92
N MET A 432 -17.47 -9.63 0.52
CA MET A 432 -17.58 -10.04 -0.88
C MET A 432 -19.03 -10.16 -1.31
N ASP A 433 -19.21 -10.02 -2.63
CA ASP A 433 -20.49 -10.24 -3.29
C ASP A 433 -20.87 -11.72 -3.18
N GLY A 434 -21.74 -12.02 -2.23
CA GLY A 434 -22.18 -13.37 -1.94
C GLY A 434 -23.02 -13.98 -3.05
N ASP A 435 -23.69 -13.16 -3.86
CA ASP A 435 -24.47 -13.64 -5.00
C ASP A 435 -23.55 -14.14 -6.12
N ARG A 436 -22.66 -13.25 -6.57
CA ARG A 436 -21.70 -13.51 -7.65
C ARG A 436 -20.78 -14.70 -7.34
N TRP A 437 -20.43 -14.88 -6.07
CA TRP A 437 -19.51 -15.93 -5.61
C TRP A 437 -20.20 -17.07 -4.86
N SER A 438 -21.53 -17.18 -4.93
CA SER A 438 -22.35 -18.16 -4.18
C SER A 438 -21.87 -19.61 -4.29
N LYS A 439 -21.53 -20.08 -5.50
CA LYS A 439 -21.01 -21.45 -5.72
C LYS A 439 -19.68 -21.68 -5.00
N TRP A 440 -18.78 -20.70 -5.07
CA TRP A 440 -17.47 -20.77 -4.44
C TRP A 440 -17.58 -20.71 -2.91
N LEU A 441 -18.41 -19.80 -2.39
CA LEU A 441 -18.69 -19.68 -0.95
C LEU A 441 -19.29 -20.95 -0.35
N LYS A 442 -20.22 -21.59 -1.07
CA LYS A 442 -20.80 -22.88 -0.67
C LYS A 442 -19.75 -23.98 -0.67
N SER A 443 -18.90 -24.01 -1.69
CA SER A 443 -17.84 -25.01 -1.84
C SER A 443 -16.76 -24.87 -0.77
N MET A 444 -16.29 -23.66 -0.51
CA MET A 444 -15.15 -23.41 0.38
C MET A 444 -15.55 -23.32 1.86
N TYR A 445 -16.68 -22.69 2.15
CA TYR A 445 -17.06 -22.35 3.53
C TYR A 445 -18.43 -22.91 3.92
N GLY A 446 -19.13 -23.60 3.02
CA GLY A 446 -20.48 -24.10 3.27
C GLY A 446 -21.54 -23.00 3.33
N ILE A 447 -21.21 -21.77 2.95
CA ILE A 447 -22.13 -20.62 3.02
C ILE A 447 -23.10 -20.68 1.85
N LYS A 448 -24.40 -20.73 2.14
CA LYS A 448 -25.46 -20.66 1.14
C LYS A 448 -26.04 -19.25 1.04
N ARG A 449 -26.77 -18.97 -0.04
CA ARG A 449 -27.44 -17.67 -0.22
C ARG A 449 -28.42 -17.38 0.92
N GLU A 450 -29.17 -18.38 1.39
CA GLU A 450 -30.11 -18.21 2.50
C GLU A 450 -29.46 -17.87 3.85
N ASP A 451 -28.15 -18.09 3.98
CA ASP A 451 -27.42 -17.76 5.20
C ASP A 451 -26.96 -16.29 5.25
N MET A 452 -27.03 -15.57 4.13
CA MET A 452 -26.46 -14.23 4.00
C MET A 452 -27.42 -13.14 4.53
N PRO A 453 -26.91 -12.06 5.16
CA PRO A 453 -25.50 -11.77 5.39
C PRO A 453 -24.88 -12.62 6.50
N THR A 454 -23.67 -13.11 6.28
CA THR A 454 -22.93 -13.93 7.27
C THR A 454 -21.46 -13.58 7.28
N VAL A 455 -20.75 -14.00 8.34
CA VAL A 455 -19.32 -13.77 8.51
C VAL A 455 -18.62 -15.07 8.89
N VAL A 456 -17.42 -15.26 8.36
CA VAL A 456 -16.52 -16.35 8.75
C VAL A 456 -15.13 -15.81 9.00
N ILE A 457 -14.39 -16.44 9.91
CA ILE A 457 -12.97 -16.17 10.12
C ILE A 457 -12.18 -17.23 9.37
N VAL A 458 -11.29 -16.81 8.48
CA VAL A 458 -10.57 -17.72 7.59
C VAL A 458 -9.07 -17.65 7.84
N ASP A 459 -8.46 -18.83 7.87
CA ASP A 459 -7.03 -19.03 7.90
C ASP A 459 -6.56 -19.77 6.65
N HIS A 460 -6.32 -18.98 5.59
CA HIS A 460 -5.89 -19.49 4.29
C HIS A 460 -4.54 -20.20 4.33
N SER A 461 -3.67 -19.84 5.28
CA SER A 461 -2.35 -20.46 5.42
C SER A 461 -2.42 -21.94 5.83
N ARG A 462 -3.50 -22.31 6.55
CA ARG A 462 -3.77 -23.67 7.02
C ARG A 462 -4.99 -24.30 6.34
N LEU A 463 -5.63 -23.59 5.41
CA LEU A 463 -6.88 -24.00 4.75
C LEU A 463 -7.99 -24.32 5.77
N LEU A 464 -8.08 -23.48 6.80
CA LEU A 464 -9.08 -23.60 7.87
C LEU A 464 -10.02 -22.40 7.87
N TYR A 465 -11.23 -22.59 8.36
CA TYR A 465 -12.17 -21.51 8.63
C TYR A 465 -13.00 -21.81 9.88
N TYR A 466 -13.58 -20.75 10.44
CA TYR A 466 -14.42 -20.77 11.63
C TYR A 466 -15.71 -20.02 11.34
N ASP A 467 -16.84 -20.68 11.51
CA ASP A 467 -18.19 -20.15 11.28
C ASP A 467 -19.04 -20.12 12.55
N ALA A 468 -18.47 -20.50 13.69
CA ALA A 468 -19.12 -20.47 14.98
C ALA A 468 -18.15 -20.00 16.09
N ASP A 469 -18.72 -19.45 17.16
CA ASP A 469 -17.98 -19.07 18.37
C ASP A 469 -17.67 -20.29 19.27
N ALA A 470 -17.04 -20.05 20.43
CA ALA A 470 -16.71 -21.11 21.39
C ALA A 470 -17.95 -21.85 21.93
N GLY A 471 -19.12 -21.18 21.95
CA GLY A 471 -20.42 -21.75 22.30
C GLY A 471 -21.10 -22.52 21.17
N LYS A 472 -20.46 -22.65 20.00
CA LYS A 472 -21.00 -23.22 18.76
C LYS A 472 -22.17 -22.42 18.16
N ALA A 473 -22.40 -21.19 18.60
CA ALA A 473 -23.36 -20.31 17.95
C ALA A 473 -22.75 -19.78 16.64
N ARG A 474 -23.55 -19.72 15.57
CA ARG A 474 -23.09 -19.22 14.26
C ARG A 474 -22.66 -17.76 14.40
N LEU A 475 -21.54 -17.41 13.76
CA LEU A 475 -21.06 -16.03 13.78
C LEU A 475 -22.05 -15.09 13.11
N LYS A 476 -22.30 -13.97 13.79
CA LYS A 476 -23.14 -12.88 13.30
C LYS A 476 -22.27 -11.69 12.92
N LEU A 477 -22.79 -10.86 12.03
CA LEU A 477 -22.14 -9.61 11.65
C LEU A 477 -22.34 -8.55 12.76
N GLU A 478 -21.87 -8.87 13.95
CA GLU A 478 -21.97 -8.07 15.18
C GLU A 478 -20.59 -8.04 15.84
N ARG A 479 -20.28 -6.92 16.50
CA ARG A 479 -18.95 -6.67 17.06
C ARG A 479 -18.57 -7.75 18.07
N GLU A 480 -19.47 -8.01 19.01
CA GLU A 480 -19.26 -8.91 20.13
C GLU A 480 -19.04 -10.35 19.64
N SER A 481 -19.81 -10.77 18.63
CA SER A 481 -19.68 -12.09 17.99
C SER A 481 -18.34 -12.23 17.27
N ILE A 482 -17.95 -11.23 16.46
CA ILE A 482 -16.69 -11.28 15.70
C ILE A 482 -15.48 -11.20 16.62
N PHE A 483 -15.49 -10.33 17.63
CA PHE A 483 -14.37 -10.12 18.54
C PHE A 483 -14.12 -11.38 19.39
N ALA A 484 -15.17 -11.93 20.00
CA ALA A 484 -15.06 -13.16 20.79
C ALA A 484 -14.52 -14.33 19.95
N ALA A 485 -14.96 -14.44 18.69
CA ALA A 485 -14.50 -15.48 17.77
C ALA A 485 -13.06 -15.26 17.31
N LEU A 486 -12.66 -14.02 17.02
CA LEU A 486 -11.27 -13.69 16.67
C LEU A 486 -10.32 -14.01 17.82
N GLU A 487 -10.62 -13.53 19.02
CA GLU A 487 -9.83 -13.82 20.23
C GLU A 487 -9.71 -15.33 20.46
N SER A 488 -10.83 -16.06 20.34
CA SER A 488 -10.84 -17.52 20.47
C SER A 488 -10.07 -18.23 19.35
N ALA A 489 -10.09 -17.69 18.12
CA ALA A 489 -9.32 -18.23 17.00
C ALA A 489 -7.81 -18.03 17.20
N TYR A 490 -7.39 -16.86 17.71
CA TYR A 490 -6.01 -16.59 18.08
C TYR A 490 -5.50 -17.51 19.19
N LEU A 491 -6.34 -17.78 20.19
CA LEU A 491 -6.03 -18.71 21.28
C LEU A 491 -6.12 -20.19 20.88
N GLY A 492 -6.57 -20.50 19.65
CA GLY A 492 -6.75 -21.88 19.18
C GLY A 492 -7.89 -22.63 19.87
N LEU A 493 -8.85 -21.93 20.46
CA LEU A 493 -9.97 -22.49 21.22
C LEU A 493 -11.15 -22.90 20.33
N LEU A 494 -11.25 -22.32 19.13
CA LEU A 494 -12.32 -22.67 18.19
C LEU A 494 -12.03 -23.98 17.47
N ARG A 495 -13.09 -24.75 17.20
CA ARG A 495 -13.00 -25.95 16.35
C ARG A 495 -12.93 -25.52 14.88
N PRO A 496 -11.81 -25.74 14.17
CA PRO A 496 -11.70 -25.34 12.79
C PRO A 496 -12.48 -26.30 11.87
N LYS A 497 -12.96 -25.75 10.75
CA LYS A 497 -13.43 -26.51 9.60
C LYS A 497 -12.41 -26.37 8.47
N HIS A 498 -12.30 -27.38 7.61
CA HIS A 498 -11.41 -27.33 6.45
C HIS A 498 -12.11 -26.65 5.27
N SER A 499 -11.40 -25.73 4.61
CA SER A 499 -11.92 -25.04 3.42
C SER A 499 -11.76 -25.83 2.12
N GLU A 500 -11.03 -26.94 2.14
CA GLU A 500 -10.93 -27.87 1.00
C GLU A 500 -12.17 -28.76 0.88
N ASN A 501 -12.66 -28.94 -0.35
CA ASN A 501 -13.67 -29.94 -0.65
C ASN A 501 -13.16 -31.34 -0.27
N PHE A 502 -14.06 -32.25 0.14
CA PHE A 502 -13.71 -33.64 0.49
C PHE A 502 -12.89 -34.35 -0.61
N VAL A 503 -13.17 -34.03 -1.87
CA VAL A 503 -12.46 -34.56 -3.05
C VAL A 503 -11.03 -34.01 -3.15
N GLU A 504 -10.80 -32.72 -2.93
CA GLU A 504 -9.45 -32.12 -2.93
C GLU A 504 -8.59 -32.65 -1.77
N ARG A 505 -9.18 -32.82 -0.57
CA ARG A 505 -8.54 -33.47 0.58
C ARG A 505 -8.11 -34.90 0.28
N THR A 506 -8.97 -35.64 -0.44
CA THR A 506 -8.68 -37.02 -0.84
C THR A 506 -7.59 -37.07 -1.91
N MET A 507 -7.61 -36.16 -2.88
CA MET A 507 -6.62 -36.09 -3.96
C MET A 507 -5.23 -35.68 -3.46
N ARG A 508 -5.12 -34.75 -2.52
CA ARG A 508 -3.81 -34.38 -1.93
C ARG A 508 -3.21 -35.52 -1.09
N SER A 509 -4.05 -36.15 -0.26
CA SER A 509 -3.67 -37.37 0.49
C SER A 509 -3.22 -38.50 -0.44
N MET A 510 -3.85 -38.64 -1.61
CA MET A 510 -3.43 -39.59 -2.64
C MET A 510 -2.14 -39.15 -3.35
N ASN A 511 -1.94 -37.86 -3.62
CA ASN A 511 -0.76 -37.32 -4.29
C ASN A 511 0.50 -37.46 -3.41
N ASP A 512 0.41 -37.13 -2.12
CA ASP A 512 1.50 -37.27 -1.15
C ASP A 512 1.85 -38.77 -0.92
N ARG A 513 0.87 -39.68 -1.08
CA ARG A 513 1.10 -41.13 -1.07
C ARG A 513 1.63 -41.66 -2.40
N MET A 514 1.29 -41.03 -3.53
CA MET A 514 1.78 -41.40 -4.86
C MET A 514 3.29 -41.14 -5.02
N GLU A 515 3.81 -40.08 -4.40
CA GLU A 515 5.27 -39.83 -4.35
C GLU A 515 6.02 -40.93 -3.57
N TYR A 516 5.41 -41.45 -2.51
CA TYR A 516 5.94 -42.60 -1.75
C TYR A 516 5.81 -43.93 -2.52
N VAL A 517 4.71 -44.15 -3.23
CA VAL A 517 4.52 -45.34 -4.07
C VAL A 517 5.44 -45.32 -5.29
N GLY A 518 5.70 -44.15 -5.88
CA GLY A 518 6.62 -43.98 -7.01
C GLY A 518 8.06 -44.34 -6.66
N SER A 519 8.57 -43.87 -5.52
CA SER A 519 9.91 -44.21 -5.04
C SER A 519 10.03 -45.68 -4.60
N SER A 520 8.98 -46.23 -3.98
CA SER A 520 8.93 -47.65 -3.57
C SER A 520 8.77 -48.61 -4.76
N ALA A 521 8.07 -48.22 -5.82
CA ALA A 521 7.95 -48.99 -7.06
C ALA A 521 9.30 -49.16 -7.80
N TRP A 522 10.17 -48.15 -7.74
CA TRP A 522 11.53 -48.23 -8.26
C TRP A 522 12.47 -49.02 -7.35
N ALA A 523 12.28 -49.00 -6.03
CA ALA A 523 13.11 -49.73 -5.08
C ALA A 523 12.75 -51.23 -4.95
N HIS A 524 11.45 -51.58 -5.03
CA HIS A 524 10.94 -52.94 -4.79
C HIS A 524 9.80 -53.34 -5.76
N PRO A 525 10.09 -53.55 -7.05
CA PRO A 525 9.07 -53.75 -8.08
C PRO A 525 8.15 -54.95 -7.84
N PHE A 526 8.67 -56.06 -7.29
CA PHE A 526 7.88 -57.27 -7.03
C PHE A 526 6.94 -57.14 -5.83
N ILE A 527 7.35 -56.40 -4.79
CA ILE A 527 6.51 -56.19 -3.59
C ILE A 527 5.37 -55.23 -3.94
N THR A 528 5.66 -54.16 -4.67
CA THR A 528 4.65 -53.19 -5.12
C THR A 528 3.65 -53.84 -6.07
N ALA A 529 4.10 -54.70 -6.99
CA ALA A 529 3.20 -55.49 -7.85
C ALA A 529 2.30 -56.42 -7.03
N GLY A 530 2.84 -57.09 -6.00
CA GLY A 530 2.07 -57.94 -5.10
C GLY A 530 0.97 -57.20 -4.34
N ILE A 531 1.25 -55.99 -3.85
CA ILE A 531 0.27 -55.14 -3.14
C ILE A 531 -0.84 -54.67 -4.09
N VAL A 532 -0.49 -54.24 -5.32
CA VAL A 532 -1.47 -53.80 -6.32
C VAL A 532 -2.39 -54.96 -6.74
N VAL A 533 -1.82 -56.15 -6.99
CA VAL A 533 -2.60 -57.35 -7.32
C VAL A 533 -3.48 -57.77 -6.13
N GLY A 534 -2.96 -57.70 -4.90
CA GLY A 534 -3.72 -57.94 -3.68
C GLY A 534 -4.89 -56.96 -3.49
N PHE A 535 -4.67 -55.67 -3.75
CA PHE A 535 -5.71 -54.65 -3.66
C PHE A 535 -6.78 -54.83 -4.75
N LEU A 536 -6.37 -55.07 -6.01
CA LEU A 536 -7.29 -55.31 -7.12
C LEU A 536 -8.13 -56.58 -6.91
N SER A 537 -7.50 -57.68 -6.48
CA SER A 537 -8.20 -58.93 -6.18
C SER A 537 -9.13 -58.83 -4.97
N GLY A 538 -8.71 -58.12 -3.91
CA GLY A 538 -9.54 -57.82 -2.76
C GLY A 538 -10.73 -56.91 -3.11
N SER A 539 -10.51 -55.92 -3.97
CA SER A 539 -11.57 -55.03 -4.48
C SER A 539 -12.57 -55.81 -5.35
N LEU A 540 -12.07 -56.68 -6.24
CA LEU A 540 -12.91 -57.56 -7.06
C LEU A 540 -13.69 -58.56 -6.21
N TRP A 541 -13.09 -59.11 -5.16
CA TRP A 541 -13.77 -59.98 -4.21
C TRP A 541 -14.85 -59.22 -3.43
N LEU A 542 -14.57 -57.98 -2.99
CA LEU A 542 -15.52 -57.14 -2.28
C LEU A 542 -16.70 -56.73 -3.18
N ILE A 543 -16.42 -56.35 -4.43
CA ILE A 543 -17.45 -56.05 -5.45
C ILE A 543 -18.29 -57.29 -5.72
N ARG A 544 -17.65 -58.46 -5.88
CA ARG A 544 -18.36 -59.73 -6.12
C ARG A 544 -19.20 -60.16 -4.92
N ARG A 545 -18.76 -59.85 -3.70
CA ARG A 545 -19.52 -60.08 -2.46
C ARG A 545 -20.73 -59.15 -2.37
N LEU A 546 -20.52 -57.84 -2.58
CA LEU A 546 -21.60 -56.84 -2.55
C LEU A 546 -22.64 -57.06 -3.66
N VAL A 547 -22.22 -57.50 -4.86
CA VAL A 547 -23.13 -57.80 -5.98
C VAL A 547 -23.86 -59.14 -5.78
N ASN A 548 -23.27 -60.11 -5.07
CA ASN A 548 -23.98 -61.34 -4.72
C ASN A 548 -25.00 -61.14 -3.59
N ASP A 549 -24.82 -60.13 -2.74
CA ASP A 549 -25.76 -59.80 -1.66
C ASP A 549 -27.00 -59.03 -2.16
N ASP A 550 -27.00 -58.53 -3.41
CA ASP A 550 -28.10 -57.78 -4.06
C ASP A 550 -28.97 -58.59 -5.04
N LEU A 551 -28.81 -59.93 -5.12
CA LEU A 551 -29.74 -60.79 -5.85
C LEU A 551 -30.76 -61.42 -4.89
N PRO A 552 -32.05 -61.00 -4.91
CA PRO A 552 -33.06 -61.62 -4.08
C PRO A 552 -33.35 -63.03 -4.58
N THR A 553 -32.93 -64.03 -3.80
CA THR A 553 -33.44 -65.38 -3.89
C THR A 553 -34.93 -65.39 -3.53
N GLY A 554 -35.77 -65.49 -4.56
CA GLY A 554 -37.14 -65.99 -4.43
C GLY A 554 -38.23 -64.93 -4.25
N SER A 555 -38.99 -64.68 -5.32
CA SER A 555 -40.46 -64.81 -5.34
C SER A 555 -41.02 -64.21 -6.63
N TYR A 556 -41.37 -65.08 -7.58
CA TYR A 556 -42.45 -64.78 -8.53
C TYR A 556 -43.35 -66.01 -8.60
N GLN A 557 -44.29 -66.08 -7.65
CA GLN A 557 -45.55 -66.77 -7.89
C GLN A 557 -46.38 -65.88 -8.82
N SER A 558 -46.74 -66.41 -9.99
CA SER A 558 -47.74 -65.82 -10.86
C SER A 558 -48.68 -66.94 -11.29
N THR A 559 -49.91 -66.91 -10.78
CA THR A 559 -51.02 -67.73 -11.27
C THR A 559 -52.11 -66.82 -11.84
N ARG A 560 -52.46 -67.13 -13.09
CA ARG A 560 -53.74 -66.93 -13.82
C ARG A 560 -54.14 -65.52 -14.27
N HIS A 561 -54.21 -65.36 -15.59
CA HIS A 561 -55.46 -65.26 -16.37
C HIS A 561 -55.21 -65.85 -17.77
N GLN A 562 -55.76 -67.02 -18.10
CA GLN A 562 -56.95 -67.20 -18.95
C GLN A 562 -56.89 -66.55 -20.35
N GLN A 563 -56.61 -67.41 -21.34
CA GLN A 563 -57.42 -67.64 -22.55
C GLN A 563 -57.42 -66.56 -23.66
N TRP A 564 -56.66 -66.80 -24.74
CA TRP A 564 -57.16 -66.66 -26.11
C TRP A 564 -56.33 -67.46 -27.14
N LYS A 565 -57.00 -67.85 -28.22
CA LYS A 565 -56.75 -68.97 -29.15
C LYS A 565 -55.65 -68.74 -30.22
N PRO A 566 -55.21 -69.81 -30.91
CA PRO A 566 -54.22 -69.76 -31.98
C PRO A 566 -54.86 -69.51 -33.35
N SER A 567 -54.15 -68.80 -34.24
CA SER A 567 -54.42 -68.83 -35.68
C SER A 567 -53.14 -68.61 -36.49
N HIS A 568 -52.83 -69.63 -37.30
CA HIS A 568 -52.28 -69.61 -38.67
C HIS A 568 -51.27 -68.52 -39.07
N ARG A 569 -49.99 -68.85 -39.31
CA ARG A 569 -49.34 -69.39 -40.54
C ARG A 569 -48.91 -68.31 -41.55
N LEU A 570 -47.59 -68.31 -41.80
CA LEU A 570 -46.85 -68.09 -43.06
C LEU A 570 -47.11 -66.78 -43.83
N ASP A 571 -46.08 -65.94 -43.91
CA ASP A 571 -45.09 -65.99 -44.99
C ASP A 571 -43.70 -65.55 -44.49
#